data_AF-F9W6R4-F1
#
_entry.id   AF-F9W6R4-F1
#
_cell.length_a   1.000
_cell.length_b   1.000
_cell.length_c   1.000
_cell.angle_alpha   90.00
_cell.angle_beta   90.00
_cell.angle_gamma   90.00
#
_symmetry.space_group_name_H-M   'P 1'
#
loop_
_entity.id
_entity.type
_entity.pdbx_description
1 polymer ?
#
loop_
_entity_poly.entity_id
_entity_poly.type
_entity_poly.pdbx_seq_one_letter_code
_entity_poly.pdbx_strand_id
1 'polypeptide(L)'
;MWKKYGDFYSYKNYSRARIFARDEGKVEDLASMKRLMRYNNYTKDPFSLIPNCSRTNSSFDDEETAPSVCKPPYSAMLSIAARGDLNPTGNDTFYGPLYRSVGHVDSAATDAKIATWSGMMKGNGTYTAHVICGPTTDGLPPFSWKKDIFDPMPPTYGLPKVYNFSFVVMTTVLPSPSKGSLWSRTGIIAIVAALVVGTIAVVLMRSRKDSEEDDALPEETEGLVDPIE
;
A
#
# COMPACT_ATOMS: atom_id res chain seq x y z
N MET A 1 29.90 7.83 -10.19
CA MET A 1 28.94 8.94 -10.06
C MET A 1 29.35 9.93 -8.98
N TRP A 2 29.45 9.54 -7.71
CA TRP A 2 29.87 10.45 -6.62
C TRP A 2 31.21 11.17 -6.88
N LYS A 3 32.26 10.46 -7.31
CA LYS A 3 33.56 11.10 -7.67
C LYS A 3 33.45 12.23 -8.70
N LYS A 4 32.44 12.19 -9.59
CA LYS A 4 32.25 13.14 -10.69
C LYS A 4 31.29 14.28 -10.33
N TYR A 5 30.26 13.99 -9.54
CA TYR A 5 29.15 14.91 -9.28
C TYR A 5 28.93 15.18 -7.78
N GLY A 6 29.90 14.81 -6.94
CA GLY A 6 29.92 15.06 -5.52
C GLY A 6 28.69 14.57 -4.77
N ASP A 7 28.23 15.39 -3.83
CA ASP A 7 27.17 15.08 -2.88
C ASP A 7 25.82 14.76 -3.51
N PHE A 8 25.59 15.13 -4.78
CA PHE A 8 24.38 14.73 -5.50
C PHE A 8 24.18 13.21 -5.56
N TYR A 9 25.27 12.41 -5.55
CA TYR A 9 25.19 10.95 -5.47
C TYR A 9 25.74 10.38 -4.15
N SER A 10 25.88 11.22 -3.12
CA SER A 10 26.30 10.76 -1.79
C SER A 10 25.11 10.16 -1.05
N TYR A 11 25.30 9.00 -0.45
CA TYR A 11 24.27 8.39 0.40
C TYR A 11 23.87 9.29 1.58
N LYS A 12 24.85 9.98 2.20
CA LYS A 12 24.63 10.81 3.41
C LYS A 12 24.40 12.28 3.10
N ASN A 13 25.04 12.80 2.04
CA ASN A 13 25.06 14.23 1.77
C ASN A 13 24.12 14.66 0.65
N TYR A 14 23.44 13.73 0.00
CA TYR A 14 22.39 14.09 -0.94
C TYR A 14 21.26 14.85 -0.22
N SER A 15 20.62 15.77 -0.94
CA SER A 15 19.56 16.65 -0.43
C SER A 15 18.54 15.94 0.46
N ARG A 16 17.88 14.87 -0.04
CA ARG A 16 16.88 14.13 0.74
C ARG A 16 17.45 13.49 2.00
N ALA A 17 18.68 12.98 1.93
CA ALA A 17 19.33 12.37 3.09
C ALA A 17 19.59 13.41 4.19
N ARG A 18 20.02 14.62 3.82
CA ARG A 18 20.24 15.72 4.76
C ARG A 18 18.94 16.28 5.33
N ILE A 19 17.88 16.37 4.52
CA ILE A 19 16.55 16.78 5.00
C ILE A 19 16.01 15.75 6.00
N PHE A 20 16.10 14.44 5.69
CA PHE A 20 15.71 13.40 6.63
C PHE A 20 16.53 13.47 7.92
N ALA A 21 17.86 13.54 7.84
CA ALA A 21 18.72 13.62 9.02
C ALA A 21 18.42 14.85 9.91
N ARG A 22 17.92 15.95 9.34
CA ARG A 22 17.53 17.15 10.07
C ARG A 22 16.14 17.06 10.70
N ASP A 23 15.19 16.46 10.00
CA ASP A 23 13.76 16.62 10.30
C ASP A 23 13.05 15.34 10.76
N GLU A 24 13.66 14.16 10.62
CA GLU A 24 13.03 12.89 11.01
C GLU A 24 12.63 12.86 12.49
N GLY A 25 13.48 13.39 13.38
CA GLY A 25 13.19 13.48 14.82
C GLY A 25 12.06 14.43 15.19
N LYS A 26 11.52 15.20 14.24
CA LYS A 26 10.34 16.07 14.41
C LYS A 26 9.02 15.37 14.07
N VAL A 27 9.07 14.10 13.66
CA VAL A 27 7.90 13.30 13.31
C VAL A 27 7.40 12.57 14.55
N GLU A 28 6.41 13.17 15.20
CA GLU A 28 5.84 12.67 16.47
C GLU A 28 4.44 12.04 16.28
N ASP A 29 3.79 12.31 15.14
CA ASP A 29 2.44 11.88 14.86
C ASP A 29 2.17 11.71 13.35
N LEU A 30 0.97 11.27 13.02
CA LEU A 30 0.55 11.12 11.62
C LEU A 30 0.57 12.45 10.86
N ALA A 31 0.26 13.58 11.51
CA ALA A 31 0.18 14.87 10.84
C ALA A 31 1.58 15.37 10.44
N SER A 32 2.55 15.27 11.34
CA SER A 32 3.97 15.56 11.11
C SER A 32 4.59 14.60 10.09
N MET A 33 4.24 13.31 10.10
CA MET A 33 4.66 12.37 9.05
C MET A 33 4.12 12.78 7.67
N LYS A 34 2.84 13.14 7.58
CA LYS A 34 2.24 13.67 6.33
C LYS A 34 2.98 14.91 5.85
N ARG A 35 3.27 15.87 6.74
CA ARG A 35 4.02 17.09 6.40
C ARG A 35 5.43 16.78 5.90
N LEU A 36 6.18 15.90 6.56
CA LEU A 36 7.53 15.52 6.12
C LEU A 36 7.51 14.87 4.73
N MET A 37 6.59 13.93 4.50
CA MET A 37 6.47 13.25 3.21
C MET A 37 5.99 14.16 2.07
N ARG A 38 5.43 15.33 2.39
CA ARG A 38 4.99 16.36 1.43
C ARG A 38 5.92 17.57 1.40
N TYR A 39 7.04 17.52 2.12
CA TYR A 39 7.94 18.65 2.30
C TYR A 39 8.64 19.06 0.99
N ASN A 40 8.41 20.30 0.58
CA ASN A 40 9.19 20.99 -0.42
C ASN A 40 9.18 22.51 -0.17
N ASN A 41 10.30 23.02 0.36
CA ASN A 41 10.51 24.46 0.58
C ASN A 41 11.78 24.92 -0.16
N TYR A 42 11.92 24.48 -1.42
CA TYR A 42 13.19 24.57 -2.15
C TYR A 42 13.75 25.99 -2.26
N THR A 43 12.90 27.02 -2.28
CA THR A 43 13.32 28.42 -2.40
C THR A 43 14.07 28.95 -1.17
N LYS A 44 13.99 28.24 -0.04
CA LYS A 44 14.59 28.66 1.25
C LYS A 44 15.44 27.57 1.91
N ASP A 45 15.23 26.30 1.56
CA ASP A 45 15.96 25.20 2.19
C ASP A 45 17.41 25.15 1.65
N PRO A 46 18.45 25.29 2.50
CA PRO A 46 19.83 25.20 2.06
C PRO A 46 20.20 23.83 1.46
N PHE A 47 19.46 22.77 1.77
CA PHE A 47 19.67 21.45 1.16
C PHE A 47 19.02 21.32 -0.22
N SER A 48 18.30 22.35 -0.67
CA SER A 48 17.78 22.44 -2.03
C SER A 48 18.67 23.23 -2.99
N LEU A 49 19.86 23.66 -2.53
CA LEU A 49 20.88 24.30 -3.37
C LEU A 49 21.41 23.32 -4.41
N ILE A 50 21.53 23.79 -5.65
CA ILE A 50 22.06 22.98 -6.75
C ILE A 50 23.59 22.86 -6.60
N PRO A 51 24.15 21.65 -6.54
CA PRO A 51 25.59 21.46 -6.48
C PRO A 51 26.22 21.53 -7.89
N ASN A 52 27.54 21.82 -7.94
CA ASN A 52 28.37 21.72 -9.15
C ASN A 52 27.88 22.55 -10.34
N CYS A 53 27.63 23.83 -10.14
CA CYS A 53 27.21 24.72 -11.23
C CYS A 53 28.38 25.02 -12.18
N SER A 54 28.12 25.03 -13.49
CA SER A 54 29.06 25.61 -14.46
C SER A 54 29.05 27.13 -14.31
N ARG A 55 30.22 27.77 -14.31
CA ARG A 55 30.32 29.24 -14.25
C ARG A 55 29.46 29.85 -15.35
N THR A 56 28.40 30.58 -14.97
CA THR A 56 27.85 31.61 -15.86
C THR A 56 28.60 32.88 -15.53
N ASN A 57 29.32 33.42 -16.51
CA ASN A 57 30.08 34.66 -16.42
C ASN A 57 29.31 35.71 -15.59
N SER A 58 29.76 35.98 -14.35
CA SER A 58 29.60 37.30 -13.78
C SER A 58 30.58 38.18 -14.56
N SER A 59 30.02 39.15 -15.26
CA SER A 59 30.76 40.28 -15.81
C SER A 59 31.65 40.91 -14.74
N PHE A 60 32.92 41.13 -15.11
CA PHE A 60 33.91 42.08 -14.58
C PHE A 60 34.03 42.20 -13.04
N ASP A 61 35.17 41.71 -12.52
CA ASP A 61 35.77 42.05 -11.22
C ASP A 61 35.57 41.12 -10.01
N ASP A 62 34.90 39.96 -10.12
CA ASP A 62 34.74 39.07 -8.95
C ASP A 62 35.71 37.87 -8.93
N GLU A 63 36.52 37.88 -7.88
CA GLU A 63 37.42 36.88 -7.29
C GLU A 63 37.34 35.44 -7.83
N GLU A 64 38.51 34.89 -8.20
CA GLU A 64 38.73 33.49 -8.60
C GLU A 64 38.29 32.45 -7.55
N THR A 65 37.95 32.91 -6.33
CA THR A 65 37.51 32.14 -5.16
C THR A 65 35.99 32.11 -4.97
N ALA A 66 35.20 32.89 -5.72
CA ALA A 66 33.74 32.91 -5.56
C ALA A 66 33.11 31.57 -6.01
N PRO A 67 32.25 30.93 -5.17
CA PRO A 67 31.63 29.65 -5.51
C PRO A 67 30.72 29.78 -6.73
N SER A 68 30.76 28.82 -7.66
CA SER A 68 29.87 28.81 -8.81
C SER A 68 28.42 28.60 -8.37
N VAL A 69 27.56 29.61 -8.58
CA VAL A 69 26.14 29.56 -8.22
C VAL A 69 25.28 29.41 -9.47
N CYS A 70 24.38 28.42 -9.45
CA CYS A 70 23.41 28.19 -10.53
C CYS A 70 22.37 29.31 -10.59
N LYS A 71 21.74 29.47 -11.75
CA LYS A 71 20.64 30.43 -11.93
C LYS A 71 19.40 29.65 -12.41
N PRO A 72 18.40 29.39 -11.56
CA PRO A 72 18.32 29.73 -10.13
C PRO A 72 19.27 28.90 -9.25
N PRO A 73 19.58 29.34 -8.02
CA PRO A 73 20.48 28.62 -7.11
C PRO A 73 19.85 27.38 -6.47
N TYR A 74 18.52 27.33 -6.40
CA TYR A 74 17.76 26.25 -5.78
C TYR A 74 17.00 25.44 -6.83
N SER A 75 16.78 24.16 -6.53
CA SER A 75 15.95 23.28 -7.34
C SER A 75 14.83 22.65 -6.52
N ALA A 76 13.61 22.73 -7.06
CA ALA A 76 12.44 22.06 -6.55
C ALA A 76 12.51 20.53 -6.63
N MET A 77 13.52 19.97 -7.32
CA MET A 77 13.83 18.53 -7.34
C MET A 77 14.60 18.07 -6.10
N LEU A 78 15.26 18.99 -5.40
CA LEU A 78 16.10 18.73 -4.24
C LEU A 78 15.28 18.89 -2.95
N SER A 79 14.24 18.08 -2.80
CA SER A 79 13.39 18.02 -1.60
C SER A 79 12.84 16.60 -1.40
N ILE A 80 12.07 16.36 -0.32
CA ILE A 80 11.38 15.07 -0.12
C ILE A 80 10.31 14.88 -1.20
N ALA A 81 9.47 15.89 -1.42
CA ALA A 81 8.40 15.87 -2.41
C ALA A 81 8.76 16.74 -3.63
N ALA A 82 9.59 16.20 -4.52
CA ALA A 82 10.11 16.90 -5.69
C ALA A 82 9.01 17.52 -6.60
N ARG A 83 9.32 18.67 -7.22
CA ARG A 83 8.44 19.47 -8.09
C ARG A 83 9.20 20.04 -9.30
N GLY A 84 9.62 19.20 -10.23
CA GLY A 84 10.42 19.62 -11.40
C GLY A 84 9.74 20.65 -12.29
N ASP A 85 8.40 20.66 -12.32
CA ASP A 85 7.56 21.62 -13.04
C ASP A 85 7.74 23.08 -12.56
N LEU A 86 8.19 23.29 -11.32
CA LEU A 86 8.37 24.62 -10.73
C LEU A 86 9.74 25.24 -11.02
N ASN A 87 10.69 24.46 -11.54
CA ASN A 87 11.98 24.99 -11.92
C ASN A 87 11.83 25.79 -13.23
N PRO A 88 12.50 26.94 -13.41
CA PRO A 88 12.57 27.63 -14.71
C PRO A 88 13.18 26.74 -15.81
N THR A 89 12.74 26.90 -17.05
CA THR A 89 13.40 26.25 -18.19
C THR A 89 14.86 26.69 -18.29
N GLY A 90 15.73 25.76 -18.68
CA GLY A 90 17.17 26.02 -18.77
C GLY A 90 17.95 24.76 -19.11
N ASN A 91 19.22 24.94 -19.42
CA ASN A 91 20.16 23.89 -19.79
C ASN A 91 21.29 23.78 -18.76
N ASP A 92 22.36 23.09 -19.13
CA ASP A 92 23.57 22.93 -18.34
C ASP A 92 24.31 24.24 -18.02
N THR A 93 24.07 25.30 -18.79
CA THR A 93 24.58 26.63 -18.46
C THR A 93 23.91 27.18 -17.20
N PHE A 94 22.61 26.93 -17.02
CA PHE A 94 21.84 27.43 -15.87
C PHE A 94 21.95 26.53 -14.63
N TYR A 95 21.90 25.21 -14.84
CA TYR A 95 21.79 24.20 -13.77
C TYR A 95 23.05 23.33 -13.61
N GLY A 96 24.11 23.61 -14.37
CA GLY A 96 25.30 22.77 -14.41
C GLY A 96 25.06 21.41 -15.09
N PRO A 97 26.04 20.48 -15.02
CA PRO A 97 25.96 19.18 -15.65
C PRO A 97 24.82 18.29 -15.12
N LEU A 98 24.16 18.69 -14.04
CA LEU A 98 23.02 18.00 -13.44
C LEU A 98 21.66 18.52 -13.94
N TYR A 99 21.60 19.41 -14.94
CA TYR A 99 20.37 20.04 -15.42
C TYR A 99 19.22 19.05 -15.73
N ARG A 100 19.53 17.84 -16.22
CA ARG A 100 18.52 16.79 -16.49
C ARG A 100 17.89 16.19 -15.24
N SER A 101 18.41 16.50 -14.05
CA SER A 101 17.95 15.96 -12.78
C SER A 101 17.49 17.05 -11.80
N VAL A 102 18.02 18.27 -11.94
CA VAL A 102 17.70 19.40 -11.04
C VAL A 102 17.08 20.61 -11.77
N GLY A 103 17.00 20.57 -13.10
CA GLY A 103 16.37 21.63 -13.89
C GLY A 103 14.86 21.45 -14.01
N HIS A 104 14.29 22.08 -15.03
CA HIS A 104 12.89 21.89 -15.41
C HIS A 104 12.71 20.53 -16.07
N VAL A 105 12.00 19.62 -15.40
CA VAL A 105 11.84 18.23 -15.84
C VAL A 105 10.43 17.73 -15.53
N ASP A 106 9.92 16.85 -16.38
CA ASP A 106 8.69 16.09 -16.14
C ASP A 106 8.92 15.00 -15.08
N SER A 107 9.17 15.45 -13.85
CA SER A 107 9.42 14.59 -12.71
C SER A 107 8.98 15.27 -11.42
N ALA A 108 8.26 14.53 -10.58
CA ALA A 108 7.78 15.00 -9.30
C ALA A 108 7.51 13.81 -8.37
N ALA A 109 7.36 14.09 -7.08
CA ALA A 109 6.72 13.15 -6.16
C ALA A 109 5.21 13.15 -6.42
N THR A 110 4.64 12.03 -6.87
CA THR A 110 3.24 11.98 -7.34
C THR A 110 2.25 11.43 -6.32
N ASP A 111 2.71 10.96 -5.16
CA ASP A 111 1.82 10.49 -4.09
C ASP A 111 2.53 10.50 -2.72
N ALA A 112 1.77 10.19 -1.68
CA ALA A 112 2.33 9.68 -0.42
C ALA A 112 1.36 8.66 0.17
N LYS A 113 1.89 7.61 0.80
CA LYS A 113 1.12 6.54 1.45
C LYS A 113 1.73 6.27 2.83
N ILE A 114 0.92 6.36 3.87
CA ILE A 114 1.36 6.24 5.26
C ILE A 114 0.45 5.26 5.98
N ALA A 115 1.03 4.20 6.51
CA ALA A 115 0.35 3.26 7.39
C ALA A 115 0.73 3.55 8.84
N THR A 116 -0.19 3.26 9.76
CA THR A 116 0.08 3.29 11.21
C THR A 116 -0.13 1.91 11.78
N TRP A 117 0.57 1.58 12.86
CA TRP A 117 0.34 0.32 13.57
C TRP A 117 -1.14 0.11 13.89
N SER A 118 -1.80 1.14 14.45
CA SER A 118 -3.23 1.07 14.77
C SER A 118 -4.10 0.81 13.55
N GLY A 119 -3.81 1.45 12.42
CA GLY A 119 -4.54 1.26 11.16
C GLY A 119 -4.34 -0.12 10.55
N MET A 120 -3.20 -0.78 10.84
CA MET A 120 -2.89 -2.10 10.32
C MET A 120 -3.31 -3.24 11.26
N MET A 121 -3.45 -2.99 12.56
CA MET A 121 -3.55 -4.07 13.56
C MET A 121 -4.78 -4.01 14.46
N LYS A 122 -5.47 -2.86 14.60
CA LYS A 122 -6.63 -2.77 15.50
C LYS A 122 -7.95 -3.20 14.83
N GLY A 123 -8.03 -3.14 13.51
CA GLY A 123 -9.23 -3.55 12.79
C GLY A 123 -9.36 -5.07 12.70
N ASN A 124 -10.52 -5.62 13.03
CA ASN A 124 -10.81 -7.05 12.83
C ASN A 124 -10.95 -7.33 11.32
N GLY A 125 -9.84 -7.68 10.66
CA GLY A 125 -9.80 -7.88 9.21
C GLY A 125 -9.94 -6.59 8.39
N THR A 126 -9.79 -5.42 9.01
CA THR A 126 -9.88 -4.11 8.36
C THR A 126 -8.56 -3.37 8.49
N TYR A 127 -8.00 -2.93 7.35
CA TYR A 127 -6.69 -2.29 7.27
C TYR A 127 -6.83 -0.90 6.65
N THR A 128 -6.19 0.09 7.24
CA THR A 128 -6.28 1.48 6.78
C THR A 128 -4.92 2.09 6.45
N ALA A 129 -4.86 2.84 5.36
CA ALA A 129 -3.71 3.66 5.00
C ALA A 129 -4.16 5.10 4.67
N HIS A 130 -3.33 6.08 5.01
CA HIS A 130 -3.53 7.47 4.61
C HIS A 130 -2.80 7.71 3.31
N VAL A 131 -3.52 8.12 2.27
CA VAL A 131 -2.95 8.30 0.95
C VAL A 131 -3.32 9.65 0.35
N ILE A 132 -2.45 10.20 -0.46
CA ILE A 132 -2.70 11.39 -1.26
C ILE A 132 -2.17 11.15 -2.67
N CYS A 133 -2.92 11.57 -3.68
CA CYS A 133 -2.52 11.52 -5.08
C CYS A 133 -2.16 12.94 -5.55
N GLY A 134 -1.09 13.05 -6.32
CA GLY A 134 -0.61 14.29 -6.94
C GLY A 134 0.64 14.90 -6.28
N PRO A 135 1.29 15.85 -6.97
CA PRO A 135 2.40 16.62 -6.43
C PRO A 135 2.04 17.44 -5.19
N THR A 136 3.04 17.75 -4.36
CA THR A 136 2.79 18.50 -3.12
C THR A 136 2.25 19.91 -3.38
N THR A 137 1.26 20.29 -2.57
CA THR A 137 0.65 21.62 -2.53
C THR A 137 0.95 22.35 -1.21
N ASP A 138 1.76 21.73 -0.35
CA ASP A 138 2.13 22.27 0.95
C ASP A 138 3.10 23.45 0.76
N GLY A 139 2.56 24.67 0.79
CA GLY A 139 3.34 25.90 0.54
C GLY A 139 3.71 26.14 -0.93
N LEU A 140 3.18 25.34 -1.86
CA LEU A 140 3.43 25.41 -3.29
C LEU A 140 2.12 25.42 -4.08
N PRO A 141 2.07 26.03 -5.28
CA PRO A 141 0.85 26.03 -6.08
C PRO A 141 0.49 24.60 -6.52
N PRO A 142 -0.82 24.27 -6.61
CA PRO A 142 -1.27 23.03 -7.22
C PRO A 142 -0.68 22.82 -8.60
N PHE A 143 -0.28 21.58 -8.88
CA PHE A 143 0.18 21.21 -10.21
C PHE A 143 -1.00 21.22 -11.18
N SER A 144 -0.77 21.74 -12.38
CA SER A 144 -1.75 21.78 -13.47
C SER A 144 -1.07 21.37 -14.77
N TRP A 145 -1.66 20.42 -15.47
CA TRP A 145 -1.29 20.14 -16.85
C TRP A 145 -1.65 21.36 -17.69
N LYS A 146 -0.63 22.02 -18.24
CA LYS A 146 -0.77 23.16 -19.14
C LYS A 146 -0.13 22.81 -20.47
N LYS A 147 -0.62 23.43 -21.54
CA LYS A 147 0.04 23.33 -22.85
C LYS A 147 1.47 23.85 -22.73
N ASP A 148 2.41 23.17 -23.37
CA ASP A 148 3.81 23.57 -23.50
C ASP A 148 4.55 23.69 -22.14
N ILE A 149 4.03 23.07 -21.07
CA ILE A 149 4.76 22.96 -19.80
C ILE A 149 5.98 22.04 -19.95
N PHE A 150 5.92 21.03 -20.80
CA PHE A 150 7.06 20.18 -21.14
C PHE A 150 7.16 19.97 -22.65
N ASP A 151 8.38 19.72 -23.13
CA ASP A 151 8.67 19.42 -24.54
C ASP A 151 9.58 18.17 -24.64
N PRO A 152 9.11 17.07 -25.25
CA PRO A 152 7.75 16.87 -25.77
C PRO A 152 6.73 16.78 -24.62
N MET A 153 5.50 17.23 -24.89
CA MET A 153 4.40 17.14 -23.94
C MET A 153 4.00 15.67 -23.74
N PRO A 154 3.93 15.15 -22.51
CA PRO A 154 3.43 13.80 -22.26
C PRO A 154 1.93 13.69 -22.57
N PRO A 155 1.43 12.50 -22.95
CA PRO A 155 0.00 12.23 -23.04
C PRO A 155 -0.68 12.42 -21.67
N THR A 156 -1.77 13.17 -21.63
CA THR A 156 -2.52 13.48 -20.39
C THR A 156 -3.92 12.88 -20.36
N TYR A 157 -4.18 11.89 -21.21
CA TYR A 157 -5.50 11.24 -21.32
C TYR A 157 -5.92 10.59 -19.99
N GLY A 158 -7.12 10.90 -19.52
CA GLY A 158 -7.65 10.37 -18.27
C GLY A 158 -7.06 10.97 -16.99
N LEU A 159 -6.08 11.90 -17.10
CA LEU A 159 -5.51 12.58 -15.94
C LEU A 159 -6.36 13.79 -15.54
N PRO A 160 -6.50 14.08 -14.23
CA PRO A 160 -7.05 15.36 -13.77
C PRO A 160 -6.25 16.54 -14.33
N LYS A 161 -6.93 17.60 -14.76
CA LYS A 161 -6.25 18.83 -15.25
C LYS A 161 -5.43 19.51 -14.16
N VAL A 162 -5.92 19.47 -12.92
CA VAL A 162 -5.30 20.08 -11.74
C VAL A 162 -5.26 19.04 -10.62
N TYR A 163 -4.12 18.93 -9.94
CA TYR A 163 -3.92 18.06 -8.79
C TYR A 163 -3.93 18.90 -7.52
N ASN A 164 -5.11 18.98 -6.90
CA ASN A 164 -5.32 19.66 -5.62
C ASN A 164 -6.13 18.75 -4.67
N PHE A 165 -5.59 17.58 -4.40
CA PHE A 165 -6.24 16.57 -3.56
C PHE A 165 -5.74 16.67 -2.12
N SER A 166 -6.60 16.29 -1.18
CA SER A 166 -6.22 16.11 0.23
C SER A 166 -5.93 14.64 0.52
N PHE A 167 -5.28 14.36 1.65
CA PHE A 167 -5.16 12.99 2.15
C PHE A 167 -6.54 12.37 2.38
N VAL A 168 -6.71 11.14 1.92
CA VAL A 168 -7.87 10.28 2.19
C VAL A 168 -7.44 9.06 2.99
N VAL A 169 -8.39 8.43 3.69
CA VAL A 169 -8.18 7.14 4.34
C VAL A 169 -8.69 6.05 3.41
N MET A 170 -7.79 5.23 2.89
CA MET A 170 -8.16 4.01 2.18
C MET A 170 -8.34 2.88 3.18
N THR A 171 -9.45 2.15 3.06
CA THR A 171 -9.80 1.02 3.91
C THR A 171 -9.93 -0.24 3.08
N THR A 172 -9.18 -1.27 3.44
CA THR A 172 -9.27 -2.60 2.83
C THR A 172 -9.85 -3.56 3.87
N VAL A 173 -10.92 -4.27 3.48
CA VAL A 173 -11.54 -5.31 4.30
C VAL A 173 -11.12 -6.66 3.72
N LEU A 174 -10.42 -7.48 4.51
CA LEU A 174 -10.18 -8.86 4.12
C LEU A 174 -11.46 -9.67 4.35
N PRO A 175 -11.86 -10.53 3.39
CA PRO A 175 -12.92 -11.47 3.64
C PRO A 175 -12.56 -12.31 4.87
N SER A 176 -13.49 -12.43 5.83
CA SER A 176 -13.34 -13.43 6.88
C SER A 176 -13.07 -14.77 6.21
N PRO A 177 -12.07 -15.57 6.64
CA PRO A 177 -11.98 -16.94 6.18
C PRO A 177 -13.36 -17.56 6.40
N SER A 178 -13.93 -18.13 5.34
CA SER A 178 -15.21 -18.80 5.46
C SER A 178 -15.01 -19.84 6.55
N LYS A 179 -15.84 -19.79 7.60
CA LYS A 179 -15.97 -20.92 8.53
C LYS A 179 -16.69 -22.06 7.80
N GLY A 180 -16.18 -22.45 6.63
CA GLY A 180 -16.49 -23.73 6.02
C GLY A 180 -15.82 -24.79 6.88
N SER A 181 -16.41 -25.08 8.04
CA SER A 181 -16.05 -26.23 8.84
C SER A 181 -16.38 -27.46 8.01
N LEU A 182 -15.38 -27.95 7.28
CA LEU A 182 -15.43 -29.25 6.60
C LEU A 182 -15.83 -30.34 7.61
N TRP A 183 -15.39 -30.19 8.87
CA TRP A 183 -15.72 -31.02 10.03
C TRP A 183 -17.20 -31.00 10.43
N SER A 184 -17.92 -29.88 10.20
CA SER A 184 -19.37 -29.83 10.50
C SER A 184 -20.17 -30.58 9.45
N ARG A 185 -19.73 -30.62 8.18
CA ARG A 185 -20.42 -31.38 7.13
C ARG A 185 -20.13 -32.88 7.24
N THR A 186 -18.90 -33.27 7.54
CA THR A 186 -18.55 -34.69 7.73
C THR A 186 -19.12 -35.26 9.03
N GLY A 187 -19.16 -34.49 10.12
CA GLY A 187 -19.79 -34.90 11.38
C GLY A 187 -21.29 -35.18 11.24
N ILE A 188 -22.02 -34.33 10.52
CA ILE A 188 -23.47 -34.54 10.25
C ILE A 188 -23.69 -35.80 9.41
N ILE A 189 -22.89 -36.02 8.35
CA ILE A 189 -23.02 -37.20 7.50
C ILE A 189 -22.75 -38.49 8.30
N ALA A 190 -21.74 -38.50 9.16
CA ALA A 190 -21.41 -39.67 9.98
C ALA A 190 -22.53 -40.02 10.98
N ILE A 191 -23.15 -39.01 11.60
CA ILE A 191 -24.28 -39.21 12.54
C ILE A 191 -25.50 -39.78 11.81
N VAL A 192 -25.84 -39.24 10.63
CA VAL A 192 -26.98 -39.73 9.85
C VAL A 192 -26.75 -41.17 9.39
N ALA A 193 -25.54 -41.51 8.91
CA ALA A 193 -25.22 -42.87 8.51
C ALA A 193 -25.32 -43.87 9.68
N ALA A 194 -24.83 -43.50 10.87
CA ALA A 194 -24.92 -44.34 12.06
C ALA A 194 -26.37 -44.57 12.51
N LEU A 195 -27.23 -43.54 12.45
CA LEU A 195 -28.66 -43.67 12.76
C LEU A 195 -29.37 -44.61 11.77
N VAL A 196 -29.11 -44.46 10.48
CA VAL A 196 -29.70 -45.33 9.44
C VAL A 196 -29.28 -46.80 9.66
N VAL A 197 -27.98 -47.05 9.85
CA VAL A 197 -27.47 -48.41 10.11
C VAL A 197 -28.05 -48.99 11.40
N GLY A 198 -28.15 -48.19 12.46
CA GLY A 198 -28.79 -48.60 13.72
C GLY A 198 -30.25 -48.98 13.53
N THR A 199 -31.02 -48.19 12.78
CA THR A 199 -32.43 -48.52 12.48
C THR A 199 -32.57 -49.79 11.67
N ILE A 200 -31.73 -50.02 10.66
CA ILE A 200 -31.73 -51.24 9.87
C ILE A 200 -31.39 -52.45 10.76
N ALA A 201 -30.37 -52.33 11.61
CA ALA A 201 -30.00 -53.40 12.54
C ALA A 201 -31.14 -53.75 13.51
N VAL A 202 -31.85 -52.75 14.06
CA VAL A 202 -33.01 -52.98 14.93
C VAL A 202 -34.15 -53.68 14.19
N VAL A 203 -34.43 -53.29 12.95
CA VAL A 203 -35.46 -53.95 12.12
C VAL A 203 -35.08 -55.40 11.83
N LEU A 204 -33.83 -55.65 11.44
CA LEU A 204 -33.34 -57.01 11.17
C LEU A 204 -33.31 -57.89 12.43
N MET A 205 -32.91 -57.34 13.59
CA MET A 205 -32.93 -58.07 14.86
C MET A 205 -34.35 -58.39 15.33
N ARG A 206 -35.31 -57.47 15.16
CA ARG A 206 -36.73 -57.76 15.45
C ARG A 206 -37.28 -58.86 14.56
N SER A 207 -37.03 -58.78 13.25
CA SER A 207 -37.45 -59.82 12.31
C SER A 207 -36.86 -61.20 12.64
N ARG A 208 -35.64 -61.26 13.20
CA ARG A 208 -34.99 -62.51 13.61
C ARG A 208 -35.56 -63.06 14.93
N LYS A 209 -35.90 -62.17 15.86
CA LYS A 209 -36.55 -62.57 17.11
C LYS A 209 -37.93 -63.16 16.82
N ASP A 210 -38.70 -62.54 15.93
CA ASP A 210 -40.02 -63.05 15.53
C ASP A 210 -39.91 -64.45 14.89
N SER A 211 -38.87 -64.71 14.08
CA SER A 211 -38.62 -66.07 13.54
C SER A 211 -38.14 -67.08 14.59
N GLU A 212 -37.37 -66.65 15.59
CA GLU A 212 -36.91 -67.54 16.67
C GLU A 212 -38.02 -67.86 17.69
N GLU A 213 -39.03 -66.98 17.85
CA GLU A 213 -40.23 -67.24 18.67
C GLU A 213 -41.21 -68.22 17.99
N ASP A 214 -41.34 -68.18 16.65
CA ASP A 214 -42.18 -69.13 15.89
C ASP A 214 -41.62 -70.57 15.89
N ASP A 215 -40.28 -70.73 15.94
CA ASP A 215 -39.61 -72.05 15.94
C ASP A 215 -39.54 -72.72 17.33
N ALA A 216 -39.96 -72.03 18.40
CA ALA A 216 -39.77 -72.47 19.79
C ALA A 216 -41.03 -73.08 20.47
N LEU A 217 -42.06 -73.47 19.72
CA LEU A 217 -43.24 -74.14 20.30
C LEU A 217 -42.95 -75.62 20.60
N PRO A 218 -43.07 -76.08 21.87
CA PRO A 218 -42.93 -77.49 22.21
C PRO A 218 -44.17 -78.31 21.78
N GLU A 219 -43.90 -79.50 21.25
CA GLU A 219 -44.85 -80.54 20.87
C GLU A 219 -45.56 -81.09 22.13
N GLU A 220 -46.81 -80.69 22.37
CA GLU A 220 -47.64 -81.28 23.43
C GLU A 220 -48.42 -82.49 22.93
N THR A 221 -48.44 -83.48 23.83
CA THR A 221 -48.88 -84.87 23.70
C THR A 221 -50.39 -85.03 23.48
N GLU A 222 -50.76 -85.92 22.55
CA GLU A 222 -52.14 -86.41 22.39
C GLU A 222 -52.60 -87.19 23.65
N GLY A 223 -53.79 -86.84 24.16
CA GLY A 223 -54.42 -87.53 25.27
C GLY A 223 -55.93 -87.31 25.30
N LEU A 224 -56.67 -88.32 24.83
CA LEU A 224 -58.04 -88.74 25.13
C LEU A 224 -59.11 -87.67 25.43
N VAL A 225 -60.14 -87.65 24.58
CA VAL A 225 -61.51 -87.30 25.00
C VAL A 225 -62.44 -88.44 24.57
N ASP A 226 -63.00 -89.11 25.59
CA ASP A 226 -64.17 -89.99 25.47
C ASP A 226 -65.44 -89.19 25.86
N PRO A 227 -66.64 -89.73 25.54
CA PRO A 227 -67.78 -89.00 24.97
C PRO A 227 -68.77 -88.50 26.02
N ILE A 228 -69.84 -87.79 25.59
CA ILE A 228 -71.25 -88.03 26.01
C ILE A 228 -72.21 -87.02 25.33
N GLU A 229 -73.29 -87.62 24.78
CA GLU A 229 -74.64 -87.14 24.42
C GLU A 229 -74.87 -86.01 23.40
#